data_AF-A0A356IL43-F1
#
_entry.id   AF-A0A356IL43-F1
#
_cell.length_a   1.000
_cell.length_b   1.000
_cell.length_c   1.000
_cell.angle_alpha   90.00
_cell.angle_beta   90.00
_cell.angle_gamma   90.00
#
_symmetry.space_group_name_H-M   'P 1'
#
loop_
_entity.id
_entity.type
_entity.pdbx_description
1 polymer ?
#
loop_
_entity_poly.entity_id
_entity_poly.type
_entity_poly.pdbx_seq_one_letter_code
_entity_poly.pdbx_strand_id
1 'polypeptide(L)'
;MKWLNYVICQVRMNTVRPGTRSLACLLLATLPLVSQGASTAAITAEGYVYGFPLVLMGETMQGLTGAERVCGLGTDLNTFAHVFDRPDASFKAVVRPNVDTLYSSAMLDLAQGPLLLDMPAVPDRYVLMALLDAWSNNFAGVGTQSHGAGEGHYVIVGPNWEGSLPDGY
;
A
#
# COMPACT_ATOMS: atom_id res chain seq x y z
N MET A 1 -0.34 10.74 14.46
CA MET A 1 -0.17 9.39 13.90
C MET A 1 1.25 9.27 13.41
N LYS A 2 2.03 8.33 13.98
CA LYS A 2 3.40 8.04 13.54
C LYS A 2 3.30 6.90 12.55
N TRP A 3 3.87 7.13 11.38
CA TRP A 3 3.42 6.57 10.10
C TRP A 3 3.55 5.07 10.03
N LEU A 4 2.49 4.45 9.51
CA LEU A 4 2.39 3.03 9.29
C LEU A 4 2.33 2.81 7.78
N ASN A 5 3.42 2.31 7.19
CA ASN A 5 3.44 2.01 5.76
C ASN A 5 3.24 0.52 5.55
N TYR A 6 2.38 0.17 4.59
CA TYR A 6 2.03 -1.21 4.31
C TYR A 6 2.70 -1.66 3.02
N VAL A 7 3.46 -2.75 3.08
CA VAL A 7 4.05 -3.38 1.90
C VAL A 7 3.20 -4.58 1.52
N ILE A 8 2.78 -4.65 0.25
CA ILE A 8 2.29 -5.88 -0.35
C ILE A 8 3.22 -6.25 -1.50
N CYS A 9 3.97 -7.33 -1.33
CA CYS A 9 4.60 -8.03 -2.43
C CYS A 9 3.54 -8.85 -3.16
N GLN A 10 3.42 -8.64 -4.47
CA GLN A 10 2.70 -9.51 -5.36
C GLN A 10 3.67 -10.08 -6.39
N VAL A 11 4.01 -11.37 -6.24
CA VAL A 11 4.83 -12.08 -7.23
C VAL A 11 3.92 -12.74 -8.25
N ARG A 12 3.71 -12.10 -9.40
CA ARG A 12 2.73 -12.54 -10.40
C ARG A 12 3.29 -13.64 -11.30
N MET A 13 2.55 -14.72 -11.44
CA MET A 13 2.76 -15.70 -12.50
C MET A 13 2.18 -15.14 -13.81
N ASN A 14 3.04 -14.68 -14.74
CA ASN A 14 2.84 -14.35 -16.19
C ASN A 14 1.43 -13.91 -16.69
N THR A 15 1.18 -12.85 -17.46
CA THR A 15 1.95 -11.97 -18.37
C THR A 15 1.27 -10.58 -18.47
N VAL A 16 2.00 -9.61 -19.03
CA VAL A 16 1.64 -8.18 -19.21
C VAL A 16 0.81 -7.94 -20.49
N ARG A 17 -0.18 -7.03 -20.45
CA ARG A 17 -0.61 -6.24 -21.62
C ARG A 17 -0.99 -4.79 -21.22
N PRO A 18 -0.81 -3.79 -22.11
CA PRO A 18 -0.98 -2.37 -21.84
C PRO A 18 -2.38 -1.84 -22.24
N GLY A 19 -2.69 -0.63 -21.77
CA GLY A 19 -4.03 -0.07 -21.64
C GLY A 19 -4.58 0.74 -22.82
N THR A 20 -5.64 1.51 -22.56
CA THR A 20 -6.06 2.65 -23.41
C THR A 20 -6.91 3.62 -22.57
N ARG A 21 -6.62 4.92 -22.68
CA ARG A 21 -7.35 6.04 -22.07
C ARG A 21 -8.41 6.55 -23.05
N SER A 22 -9.59 6.91 -22.55
CA SER A 22 -10.54 7.77 -23.27
C SER A 22 -10.76 9.06 -22.48
N LEU A 23 -10.50 10.20 -23.13
CA LEU A 23 -10.95 11.52 -22.70
C LEU A 23 -12.42 11.69 -23.07
N ALA A 24 -13.19 12.32 -22.17
CA ALA A 24 -14.42 13.00 -22.53
C ALA A 24 -14.42 14.38 -21.87
N CYS A 25 -14.40 15.42 -22.70
CA CYS A 25 -14.69 16.80 -22.31
C CYS A 25 -16.18 16.93 -21.97
N LEU A 26 -16.48 17.58 -20.84
CA LEU A 26 -17.83 17.99 -20.47
C LEU A 26 -17.85 19.52 -20.26
N LEU A 27 -18.78 20.16 -20.95
CA LEU A 27 -19.06 21.60 -20.91
C LEU A 27 -19.51 22.04 -19.51
N LEU A 28 -18.90 23.12 -19.01
CA LEU A 28 -19.29 23.79 -17.77
C LEU A 28 -20.36 24.85 -18.05
N ALA A 29 -21.58 24.60 -17.60
CA ALA A 29 -22.59 25.64 -17.44
C ALA A 29 -22.38 26.32 -16.07
N THR A 30 -22.14 27.63 -16.07
CA THR A 30 -21.95 28.42 -14.86
C THR A 30 -23.30 28.76 -14.22
N LEU A 31 -23.68 28.03 -13.18
CA LEU A 31 -24.76 28.40 -12.26
C LEU A 31 -24.18 29.23 -11.10
N PRO A 32 -24.91 30.24 -10.59
CA PRO A 32 -24.47 31.00 -9.42
C PRO A 32 -24.52 30.10 -8.19
N LEU A 33 -23.36 29.92 -7.54
CA LEU A 33 -23.21 29.12 -6.33
C LEU A 33 -23.79 29.90 -5.14
N VAL A 34 -25.04 29.61 -4.78
CA VAL A 34 -25.56 30.01 -3.47
C VAL A 34 -24.95 29.08 -2.44
N SER A 35 -23.93 29.55 -1.72
CA SER A 35 -23.32 28.84 -0.60
C SER A 35 -24.29 28.80 0.57
N GLN A 36 -25.09 27.72 0.67
CA GLN A 36 -25.62 27.29 1.95
C GLN A 36 -24.46 26.63 2.69
N GLY A 37 -24.06 27.20 3.84
CA GLY A 37 -23.08 26.56 4.71
C GLY A 37 -23.53 25.13 5.04
N ALA A 38 -22.62 24.17 4.90
CA ALA A 38 -22.92 22.77 5.16
C ALA A 38 -23.43 22.60 6.60
N SER A 39 -24.50 21.83 6.78
CA SER A 39 -25.01 21.51 8.12
C SER A 39 -23.98 20.69 8.91
N THR A 40 -24.05 20.69 10.24
CA THR A 40 -23.18 19.86 11.08
C THR A 40 -23.23 18.39 10.66
N ALA A 41 -24.41 17.89 10.27
CA ALA A 41 -24.58 16.53 9.77
C ALA A 41 -23.82 16.29 8.45
N ALA A 42 -23.87 17.26 7.52
CA ALA A 42 -23.14 17.17 6.25
C ALA A 42 -21.61 17.19 6.47
N ILE A 43 -21.11 18.12 7.29
CA ILE A 43 -19.67 18.21 7.62
C ILE A 43 -19.20 16.92 8.33
N THR A 44 -20.02 16.36 9.22
CA THR A 44 -19.70 15.10 9.91
C THR A 44 -19.65 13.92 8.93
N ALA A 45 -20.60 13.83 7.99
CA ALA A 45 -20.61 12.78 6.98
C ALA A 45 -19.38 12.87 6.05
N GLU A 46 -19.04 14.08 5.60
CA GLU A 46 -17.83 14.32 4.79
C GLU A 46 -16.56 13.98 5.56
N GLY A 47 -16.47 14.40 6.83
CA GLY A 47 -15.36 14.07 7.72
C GLY A 47 -15.21 12.57 7.95
N TYR A 48 -16.32 11.84 8.08
CA TYR A 48 -16.31 10.37 8.18
C TYR A 48 -15.77 9.73 6.91
N VAL A 49 -16.30 10.11 5.74
CA VAL A 49 -15.84 9.56 4.45
C VAL A 49 -14.36 9.87 4.22
N TYR A 50 -13.93 11.09 4.54
CA TYR A 50 -12.54 11.50 4.46
C TYR A 50 -11.66 10.67 5.40
N GLY A 51 -12.01 10.56 6.68
CA GLY A 51 -11.20 9.85 7.68
C GLY A 51 -11.31 8.32 7.65
N PHE A 52 -12.25 7.76 6.89
CA PHE A 52 -12.52 6.32 6.86
C PHE A 52 -11.28 5.45 6.53
N PRO A 53 -10.41 5.81 5.57
CA PRO A 53 -9.20 5.03 5.30
C PRO A 53 -8.27 4.90 6.51
N LEU A 54 -8.15 5.94 7.35
CA LEU A 54 -7.34 5.89 8.57
C LEU A 54 -7.90 4.91 9.60
N VAL A 55 -9.23 4.84 9.73
CA VAL A 55 -9.89 3.86 10.59
C VAL A 55 -9.62 2.45 10.07
N LEU A 56 -9.83 2.22 8.76
CA LEU A 56 -9.60 0.92 8.14
C LEU A 56 -8.13 0.47 8.24
N MET A 57 -7.18 1.39 8.05
CA MET A 57 -5.75 1.10 8.22
C MET A 57 -5.39 0.84 9.68
N GLY A 58 -6.04 1.50 10.63
CA GLY A 58 -5.91 1.20 12.07
C GLY A 58 -6.36 -0.22 12.42
N GLU A 59 -7.52 -0.65 11.91
CA GLU A 59 -8.01 -2.03 12.07
C GLU A 59 -7.10 -3.05 11.37
N THR A 60 -6.62 -2.71 10.16
CA THR A 60 -5.69 -3.56 9.40
C THR A 60 -4.38 -3.75 10.15
N MET A 61 -3.83 -2.69 10.73
CA MET A 61 -2.65 -2.77 11.60
C MET A 61 -2.90 -3.73 12.76
N GLN A 62 -3.99 -3.54 13.49
CA GLN A 62 -4.30 -4.38 14.65
C GLN A 62 -4.45 -5.86 14.26
N GLY A 63 -5.12 -6.16 13.14
CA GLY A 63 -5.30 -7.52 12.65
C GLY A 63 -4.01 -8.18 12.14
N LEU A 64 -3.03 -7.39 11.68
CA LEU A 64 -1.76 -7.91 11.17
C LEU A 64 -0.67 -7.98 12.25
N THR A 65 -0.62 -7.03 13.18
CA THR A 65 0.46 -6.95 14.19
C THR A 65 0.02 -7.39 15.59
N GLY A 66 -1.29 -7.46 15.85
CA GLY A 66 -1.87 -7.85 17.14
C GLY A 66 -1.67 -9.32 17.49
N ALA A 67 -2.24 -9.73 18.63
CA ALA A 67 -2.12 -11.10 19.13
C ALA A 67 -2.87 -12.13 18.27
N GLU A 68 -4.02 -11.74 17.71
CA GLU A 68 -4.85 -12.58 16.85
C GLU A 68 -4.55 -12.30 15.37
N ARG A 69 -3.36 -12.72 14.91
CA ARG A 69 -2.91 -12.49 13.53
C ARG A 69 -3.76 -13.30 12.55
N VAL A 70 -4.33 -12.62 11.56
CA VAL A 70 -5.23 -13.24 10.58
C VAL A 70 -4.53 -13.59 9.25
N CYS A 71 -4.97 -14.68 8.62
CA CYS A 71 -4.67 -15.06 7.23
C CYS A 71 -3.17 -15.22 6.87
N GLY A 72 -2.28 -15.43 7.84
CA GLY A 72 -0.85 -15.68 7.61
C GLY A 72 -0.03 -14.48 7.09
N LEU A 73 -0.67 -13.31 6.89
CA LEU A 73 -0.01 -12.08 6.47
C LEU A 73 0.42 -11.19 7.63
N GLY A 74 0.03 -11.56 8.87
CA GLY A 74 0.39 -10.81 10.07
C GLY A 74 1.75 -11.22 10.65
N THR A 75 2.51 -10.24 11.13
CA THR A 75 3.78 -10.42 11.83
C THR A 75 4.10 -9.17 12.67
N ASP A 76 5.25 -9.14 13.34
CA ASP A 76 5.72 -7.97 14.07
C ASP A 76 6.01 -6.79 13.12
N LEU A 77 6.01 -5.57 13.67
CA LEU A 77 6.38 -4.37 12.89
C LEU A 77 7.77 -4.54 12.26
N ASN A 78 7.96 -3.93 11.09
CA ASN A 78 9.22 -3.95 10.33
C ASN A 78 9.70 -5.37 9.96
N THR A 79 8.80 -6.36 9.97
CA THR A 79 9.09 -7.75 9.61
C THR A 79 8.19 -8.17 8.46
N PHE A 80 8.70 -9.02 7.56
CA PHE A 80 7.89 -9.62 6.50
C PHE A 80 7.22 -10.92 6.98
N ALA A 81 5.93 -11.03 6.70
CA ALA A 81 5.20 -12.27 6.63
C ALA A 81 5.15 -12.73 5.17
N HIS A 82 5.37 -14.02 4.91
CA HIS A 82 5.33 -14.59 3.56
C HIS A 82 4.24 -15.65 3.48
N VAL A 83 3.34 -15.53 2.51
CA VAL A 83 2.29 -16.50 2.22
C VAL A 83 2.57 -17.12 0.86
N PHE A 84 2.95 -18.39 0.88
CA PHE A 84 3.29 -19.18 -0.31
C PHE A 84 2.11 -19.98 -0.85
N ASP A 85 1.03 -20.08 -0.08
CA ASP A 85 -0.20 -20.73 -0.50
C ASP A 85 -1.08 -19.81 -1.33
N ARG A 86 -1.82 -20.40 -2.27
CA ARG A 86 -2.82 -19.65 -3.04
C ARG A 86 -4.01 -19.28 -2.15
N PRO A 87 -4.54 -18.06 -2.28
CA PRO A 87 -5.78 -17.68 -1.59
C PRO A 87 -6.92 -18.64 -1.97
N ASP A 88 -7.54 -19.27 -0.98
CA ASP A 88 -8.76 -20.05 -1.16
C ASP A 88 -10.01 -19.22 -0.80
N ALA A 89 -11.19 -19.85 -0.81
CA ALA A 89 -12.44 -19.15 -0.51
C ALA A 89 -12.53 -18.61 0.95
N SER A 90 -11.69 -19.13 1.85
CA SER A 90 -11.61 -18.70 3.25
C SER A 90 -10.67 -17.51 3.46
N PHE A 91 -9.81 -17.16 2.50
CA PHE A 91 -8.91 -16.02 2.61
C PHE A 91 -9.67 -14.69 2.63
N LYS A 92 -9.51 -13.91 3.72
CA LYS A 92 -10.21 -12.62 3.94
C LYS A 92 -9.30 -11.43 4.23
N ALA A 93 -7.97 -11.60 4.23
CA ALA A 93 -7.06 -10.50 4.57
C ALA A 93 -6.98 -9.40 3.50
N VAL A 94 -7.23 -9.72 2.23
CA VAL A 94 -7.25 -8.73 1.15
C VAL A 94 -8.56 -8.86 0.38
N VAL A 95 -9.18 -7.73 0.09
CA VAL A 95 -10.38 -7.68 -0.76
C VAL A 95 -10.01 -8.11 -2.18
N ARG A 96 -10.70 -9.12 -2.71
CA ARG A 96 -10.45 -9.69 -4.05
C ARG A 96 -8.99 -10.12 -4.22
N PRO A 97 -8.55 -11.16 -3.47
CA PRO A 97 -7.18 -11.62 -3.54
C PRO A 97 -6.85 -12.12 -4.95
N ASN A 98 -5.61 -11.91 -5.37
CA ASN A 98 -5.13 -12.38 -6.66
C ASN A 98 -4.62 -13.82 -6.52
N VAL A 99 -5.26 -14.75 -7.23
CA VAL A 99 -4.90 -16.18 -7.22
C VAL A 99 -3.63 -16.50 -8.02
N ASP A 100 -3.09 -15.52 -8.74
CA ASP A 100 -1.89 -15.64 -9.57
C ASP A 100 -0.62 -15.17 -8.85
N THR A 101 -0.73 -14.70 -7.61
CA THR A 101 0.39 -14.09 -6.87
C THR A 101 0.65 -14.74 -5.53
N LEU A 102 1.93 -14.93 -5.22
CA LEU A 102 2.38 -15.13 -3.85
C LEU A 102 2.49 -13.79 -3.14
N TYR A 103 2.22 -13.79 -1.84
CA TYR A 103 2.15 -12.57 -1.05
C TYR A 103 3.30 -12.49 -0.05
N SER A 104 3.84 -11.30 0.10
CA SER A 104 4.63 -10.93 1.27
C SER A 104 4.10 -9.63 1.82
N SER A 105 4.07 -9.49 3.14
CA SER A 105 3.48 -8.32 3.75
C SER A 105 4.28 -7.86 4.96
N ALA A 106 4.44 -6.56 5.09
CA ALA A 106 5.05 -5.94 6.25
C ALA A 106 4.29 -4.67 6.60
N MET A 107 4.18 -4.44 7.91
CA MET A 107 3.71 -3.19 8.45
C MET A 107 4.90 -2.42 9.02
N LEU A 108 5.15 -1.24 8.47
CA LEU A 108 6.37 -0.49 8.72
C LEU A 108 6.14 0.62 9.73
N ASP A 109 6.96 0.69 10.77
CA ASP A 109 7.08 1.81 11.70
C ASP A 109 8.39 2.55 11.45
N LEU A 110 8.25 3.79 10.96
CA LEU A 110 9.34 4.71 10.65
C LEU A 110 9.60 5.71 11.79
N ALA A 111 8.97 5.55 12.95
CA ALA A 111 9.12 6.47 14.08
C ALA A 111 10.56 6.55 14.61
N GLN A 112 11.33 5.46 14.46
CA GLN A 112 12.72 5.35 14.92
C GLN A 112 13.74 5.67 13.83
N GLY A 113 13.31 5.94 12.60
CA GLY A 113 14.17 6.28 11.48
C GLY A 113 13.83 5.54 10.19
N PRO A 114 14.69 5.69 9.16
CA PRO A 114 14.54 5.00 7.89
C PRO A 114 14.61 3.49 8.02
N LEU A 115 13.97 2.80 7.08
CA LEU A 115 14.11 1.35 6.90
C LEU A 115 14.76 1.06 5.55
N LEU A 116 15.56 0.00 5.53
CA LEU A 116 16.17 -0.51 4.32
C LEU A 116 15.31 -1.67 3.79
N LEU A 117 15.06 -1.66 2.48
CA LEU A 117 14.35 -2.70 1.77
C LEU A 117 15.28 -3.28 0.71
N ASP A 118 15.73 -4.49 0.96
CA ASP A 118 16.48 -5.29 0.00
C ASP A 118 15.53 -6.23 -0.74
N MET A 119 15.56 -6.15 -2.06
CA MET A 119 14.85 -7.04 -2.96
C MET A 119 15.86 -7.93 -3.68
N PRO A 120 15.72 -9.27 -3.58
CA PRO A 120 16.62 -10.18 -4.27
C PRO A 120 16.44 -10.08 -5.78
N ALA A 121 17.45 -10.51 -6.53
CA ALA A 121 17.32 -10.70 -7.97
C ALA A 121 16.24 -11.75 -8.27
N VAL A 122 15.30 -11.41 -9.14
CA VAL A 122 14.22 -12.30 -9.57
C VAL A 122 14.16 -12.31 -11.10
N PRO A 123 14.89 -13.24 -11.76
CA PRO A 123 15.06 -13.20 -13.21
C PRO A 123 13.82 -13.62 -14.00
N ASP A 124 13.02 -14.54 -13.47
CA ASP A 124 11.99 -15.23 -14.25
C ASP A 124 10.56 -14.95 -13.77
N ARG A 125 10.35 -13.98 -12.87
CA ARG A 125 9.03 -13.68 -12.31
C ARG A 125 8.83 -12.19 -12.19
N TYR A 126 7.58 -11.77 -12.36
CA TYR A 126 7.18 -10.41 -12.06
C TYR A 126 7.05 -10.23 -10.54
N VAL A 127 7.75 -9.24 -10.00
CA VAL A 127 7.65 -8.81 -8.60
C VAL A 127 7.23 -7.36 -8.54
N LEU A 128 6.31 -7.05 -7.63
CA LEU A 128 5.92 -5.70 -7.25
C LEU A 128 5.72 -5.64 -5.73
N MET A 129 6.46 -4.75 -5.07
CA MET A 129 6.21 -4.28 -3.72
C MET A 129 5.46 -2.95 -3.82
N ALA A 130 4.16 -2.96 -3.53
CA ALA A 130 3.39 -1.74 -3.39
C ALA A 130 3.59 -1.14 -1.99
N LEU A 131 3.93 0.14 -1.93
CA LEU A 131 4.14 0.90 -0.70
C LEU A 131 2.96 1.85 -0.49
N LEU A 132 2.17 1.58 0.55
CA LEU A 132 0.98 2.36 0.88
C LEU A 132 1.22 3.21 2.13
N ASP A 133 0.66 4.42 2.14
CA ASP A 133 0.56 5.24 3.34
C ASP A 133 -0.67 4.89 4.19
N ALA A 134 -0.81 5.51 5.36
CA ALA A 134 -1.95 5.31 6.25
C ALA A 134 -3.30 5.74 5.65
N TRP A 135 -3.31 6.52 4.58
CA TRP A 135 -4.50 6.91 3.81
C TRP A 135 -4.83 5.92 2.70
N SER A 136 -4.13 4.78 2.63
CA SER A 136 -4.21 3.77 1.56
C SER A 136 -3.73 4.25 0.19
N ASN A 137 -3.04 5.39 0.09
CA ASN A 137 -2.45 5.83 -1.17
C ASN A 137 -1.23 4.97 -1.47
N ASN A 138 -1.16 4.42 -2.68
CA ASN A 138 0.03 3.78 -3.19
C ASN A 138 1.01 4.85 -3.70
N PHE A 139 1.94 5.29 -2.85
CA PHE A 139 2.87 6.37 -3.17
C PHE A 139 4.08 5.90 -3.98
N ALA A 140 4.41 4.61 -3.91
CA ALA A 140 5.50 4.01 -4.67
C ALA A 140 5.26 2.52 -4.92
N GLY A 141 5.69 2.04 -6.09
CA GLY A 141 5.72 0.61 -6.41
C GLY A 141 7.12 0.25 -6.91
N VAL A 142 7.81 -0.63 -6.18
CA VAL A 142 9.17 -1.07 -6.55
C VAL A 142 9.17 -2.55 -6.91
N GLY A 143 9.98 -2.94 -7.88
CA GLY A 143 10.06 -4.33 -8.33
C GLY A 143 10.59 -4.44 -9.75
N THR A 144 10.20 -5.49 -10.44
CA THR A 144 10.70 -5.79 -11.80
C THR A 144 10.48 -4.69 -12.82
N GLN A 145 9.48 -3.82 -12.62
CA GLN A 145 9.25 -2.66 -13.48
C GLN A 145 10.25 -1.52 -13.25
N SER A 146 10.83 -1.41 -12.04
CA SER A 146 11.76 -0.36 -11.66
C SER A 146 13.22 -0.79 -11.75
N HIS A 147 13.57 -2.01 -11.31
CA HIS A 147 14.96 -2.51 -11.25
C HIS A 147 15.23 -3.72 -12.16
N GLY A 148 14.25 -4.12 -12.97
CA GLY A 148 14.39 -5.28 -13.86
C GLY A 148 14.52 -6.60 -13.10
N ALA A 149 15.32 -7.51 -13.64
CA ALA A 149 15.57 -8.84 -13.07
C ALA A 149 16.61 -8.86 -11.93
N GLY A 150 17.36 -7.77 -11.76
CA GLY A 150 18.46 -7.67 -10.79
C GLY A 150 17.98 -7.42 -9.35
N GLU A 151 18.93 -7.23 -8.44
CA GLU A 151 18.66 -6.82 -7.07
C GLU A 151 18.12 -5.37 -7.03
N GLY A 152 17.35 -5.05 -6.00
CA GLY A 152 16.87 -3.70 -5.74
C GLY A 152 17.15 -3.31 -4.29
N HIS A 153 17.78 -2.16 -4.09
CA HIS A 153 18.07 -1.60 -2.77
C HIS A 153 17.29 -0.29 -2.63
N TYR A 154 16.51 -0.16 -1.56
CA TYR A 154 15.65 0.99 -1.34
C TYR A 154 15.73 1.48 0.10
N VAL A 155 15.72 2.79 0.30
CA VAL A 155 15.49 3.41 1.62
C VAL A 155 14.07 3.94 1.70
N ILE A 156 13.35 3.52 2.73
CA ILE A 156 12.01 4.03 3.05
C ILE A 156 12.17 5.01 4.21
N VAL A 157 11.84 6.28 3.95
CA VAL A 157 11.97 7.36 4.94
C VAL A 157 10.60 7.89 5.36
N GLY A 158 10.52 8.36 6.60
CA GLY A 158 9.34 9.08 7.08
C GLY A 158 9.25 10.47 6.44
N PRO A 159 8.05 11.10 6.41
CA PRO A 159 7.84 12.37 5.72
C PRO A 159 8.62 13.56 6.31
N ASN A 160 9.06 13.45 7.56
CA ASN A 160 9.84 14.48 8.26
C ASN A 160 11.30 14.03 8.49
N TRP A 161 11.77 13.01 7.77
CA TRP A 161 13.14 12.54 7.93
C TRP A 161 14.11 13.53 7.29
N GLU A 162 15.16 13.85 8.03
CA GLU A 162 16.30 14.64 7.58
C GLU A 162 17.57 13.84 7.88
N GLY A 163 18.49 13.75 6.93
CA GLY A 163 19.74 13.03 7.10
C GLY A 163 20.40 12.66 5.78
N SER A 164 21.52 11.94 5.88
CA SER A 164 22.18 11.31 4.74
C SER A 164 21.71 9.88 4.56
N LEU A 165 21.52 9.47 3.31
CA LEU A 165 21.25 8.07 2.96
C LEU A 165 22.54 7.25 3.07
N PRO A 166 22.46 5.96 3.42
CA PRO A 166 23.60 5.06 3.37
C PRO A 166 24.04 4.83 1.92
N ASP A 167 25.36 4.64 1.72
CA ASP A 167 25.89 4.28 0.41
C ASP A 167 25.30 2.94 -0.08
N GLY A 168 24.98 2.86 -1.37
CA GLY A 168 24.46 1.64 -1.99
C GLY A 168 22.94 1.46 -1.94
N TYR A 169 22.19 2.45 -1.45
CA TYR A 169 20.73 2.49 -1.45
C TYR A 169 20.15 3.78 -2.06
#